data_AF-A0A183Q6J0-F1
#
_entry.id   AF-A0A183Q6J0-F1
#
_cell.length_a   1.000
_cell.length_b   1.000
_cell.length_c   1.000
_cell.angle_alpha   90.00
_cell.angle_beta   90.00
_cell.angle_gamma   90.00
#
_symmetry.space_group_name_H-M   'P 1'
#
loop_
_entity.id
_entity.type
_entity.pdbx_description
1 polymer ?
#
loop_
_entity_poly.entity_id
_entity_poly.type
_entity_poly.pdbx_seq_one_letter_code
_entity_poly.pdbx_strand_id
1 'polypeptide(L)'
;MIIDSLRRYTKPVFVYLPPNSQLRGGAWVVVDPAINPDFMEMYADPISSRAGVLEPEGTVEIKYRQKDLIDTINRLDDSCKLLLKELNHLNEHTNNLSMNNDQQYSTKLLNISIEEHRQQLRTALESRQQELLPFYQQVSCCFFF
;
A
#
# COMPACT_ATOMS: atom_id res chain seq x y z
N MET A 1 -16.08 27.60 -23.10
CA MET A 1 -15.31 27.21 -21.88
C MET A 1 -13.84 27.00 -22.25
N ILE A 2 -12.93 26.70 -21.31
CA ILE A 2 -11.46 26.65 -21.56
C ILE A 2 -11.10 25.72 -22.73
N ILE A 3 -11.64 24.49 -22.75
CA ILE A 3 -11.39 23.49 -23.81
C ILE A 3 -11.81 24.02 -25.19
N ASP A 4 -12.99 24.64 -25.30
CA ASP A 4 -13.47 25.21 -26.57
C ASP A 4 -12.53 26.28 -27.13
N SER A 5 -11.90 27.04 -26.22
CA SER A 5 -11.00 28.13 -26.58
C SER A 5 -9.67 27.57 -27.08
N LEU A 6 -9.09 26.59 -26.37
CA LEU A 6 -7.84 25.92 -26.76
C LEU A 6 -7.97 25.15 -28.07
N ARG A 7 -9.12 24.52 -28.31
CA ARG A 7 -9.40 23.78 -29.55
C ARG A 7 -9.42 24.67 -30.80
N ARG A 8 -9.87 25.93 -30.68
CA ARG A 8 -9.96 26.90 -31.79
C ARG A 8 -8.73 27.80 -31.88
N TYR A 9 -7.80 27.68 -30.94
CA TYR A 9 -6.63 28.54 -30.88
C TYR A 9 -5.63 28.18 -31.99
N THR A 10 -5.14 29.19 -32.70
CA THR A 10 -4.33 29.02 -33.93
C THR A 10 -2.87 29.44 -33.75
N LYS A 11 -2.45 29.77 -32.53
CA LYS A 11 -1.07 30.13 -32.21
C LYS A 11 -0.46 29.10 -31.26
N PRO A 12 0.87 28.96 -31.21
CA PRO A 12 1.52 28.05 -30.29
C PRO A 12 1.16 28.34 -28.81
N VAL A 13 0.91 27.28 -28.06
CA VAL A 13 0.60 27.29 -26.62
C VAL A 13 1.57 26.34 -25.94
N PHE A 14 2.30 26.86 -24.96
CA PHE A 14 3.25 26.09 -24.16
C PHE A 14 2.71 25.94 -22.74
N VAL A 15 2.47 24.72 -22.32
CA VAL A 15 2.10 24.38 -20.94
C VAL A 15 3.36 23.91 -20.24
N TYR A 16 3.84 24.67 -19.25
CA TYR A 16 5.01 24.28 -18.46
C TYR A 16 4.62 24.02 -17.01
N LEU A 17 5.01 22.86 -16.49
CA LEU A 17 4.89 22.50 -15.08
C LEU A 17 6.18 22.91 -14.36
N PRO A 18 6.16 24.01 -13.57
CA PRO A 18 7.35 24.48 -12.87
C PRO A 18 7.77 23.56 -11.71
N PRO A 19 8.95 23.80 -11.11
CA PRO A 19 9.38 23.07 -9.93
C PRO A 19 8.34 23.06 -8.81
N ASN A 20 8.18 21.91 -8.16
CA ASN A 20 7.17 21.65 -7.10
C ASN A 20 5.71 21.83 -7.53
N SER A 21 5.41 21.93 -8.83
CA SER A 21 4.03 21.98 -9.31
C SER A 21 3.35 20.62 -9.25
N GLN A 22 2.03 20.64 -9.07
CA GLN A 22 1.19 19.44 -9.07
C GLN A 22 0.05 19.61 -10.07
N LEU A 23 -0.04 18.68 -11.02
CA LEU A 23 -1.18 18.56 -11.93
C LEU A 23 -1.95 17.28 -11.59
N ARG A 24 -3.26 17.42 -11.34
CA ARG A 24 -4.10 16.30 -10.87
C ARG A 24 -5.40 16.21 -11.64
N GLY A 25 -5.85 14.97 -11.85
CA GLY A 25 -7.20 14.63 -12.30
C GLY A 25 -7.78 15.56 -13.37
N GLY A 26 -8.90 16.22 -13.06
CA GLY A 26 -9.62 17.08 -14.00
C GLY A 26 -8.83 18.32 -14.45
N ALA A 27 -7.86 18.81 -13.67
CA ALA A 27 -7.04 19.93 -14.09
C ALA A 27 -6.14 19.57 -15.27
N TRP A 28 -5.61 18.33 -15.30
CA TRP A 28 -4.85 17.83 -16.44
C TRP A 28 -5.71 17.84 -17.70
N VAL A 29 -6.92 17.28 -17.61
CA VAL A 29 -7.81 17.09 -18.77
C VAL A 29 -8.07 18.38 -19.55
N VAL A 30 -8.06 19.53 -18.88
CA VAL A 30 -8.37 20.83 -19.48
C VAL A 30 -7.16 21.47 -20.19
N VAL A 31 -5.94 21.02 -19.90
CA VAL A 31 -4.68 21.57 -20.44
C VAL A 31 -3.88 20.53 -21.25
N ASP A 32 -4.48 19.38 -21.54
CA ASP A 32 -3.82 18.29 -22.25
C ASP A 32 -3.51 18.68 -23.71
N PRO A 33 -2.28 18.44 -24.21
CA PRO A 33 -1.93 18.73 -25.60
C PRO A 33 -2.81 18.04 -26.64
N ALA A 34 -3.45 16.90 -26.31
CA ALA A 34 -4.36 16.21 -27.22
C ALA A 34 -5.61 17.02 -27.57
N ILE A 35 -5.89 18.11 -26.85
CA ILE A 35 -6.97 19.05 -27.22
C ILE A 35 -6.67 19.72 -28.57
N ASN A 36 -5.40 20.05 -28.84
CA ASN A 36 -4.97 20.71 -30.07
C ASN A 36 -3.49 20.40 -30.37
N PRO A 37 -3.19 19.20 -30.93
CA PRO A 37 -1.83 18.69 -31.05
C PRO A 37 -0.94 19.48 -32.03
N ASP A 38 -1.54 20.26 -32.94
CA ASP A 38 -0.79 21.08 -33.90
C ASP A 38 -0.21 22.36 -33.27
N PHE A 39 -0.82 22.83 -32.18
CA PHE A 39 -0.48 24.12 -31.55
C PHE A 39 -0.15 24.03 -30.06
N MET A 40 -0.40 22.90 -29.39
CA MET A 40 -0.13 22.73 -27.97
C MET A 40 1.05 21.80 -27.70
N GLU A 41 1.94 22.24 -26.81
CA GLU A 41 3.04 21.44 -26.29
C GLU A 41 3.06 21.52 -24.76
N MET A 42 3.45 20.43 -24.10
CA MET A 42 3.53 20.35 -22.65
C MET A 42 4.93 19.90 -22.21
N TYR A 43 5.47 20.65 -21.25
CA TYR A 43 6.78 20.44 -20.65
C TYR A 43 6.63 20.36 -19.13
N ALA A 44 7.53 19.64 -18.47
CA ALA A 44 7.52 19.50 -17.04
C ALA A 44 8.93 19.53 -16.47
N ASP A 45 9.09 20.14 -15.30
CA ASP A 45 10.35 20.08 -14.56
C ASP A 45 10.70 18.62 -14.22
N PRO A 46 11.89 18.12 -14.62
CA PRO A 46 12.22 16.71 -14.50
C PRO A 46 12.43 16.22 -13.07
N ILE A 47 12.63 17.11 -12.09
CA ILE A 47 13.05 16.74 -10.73
C ILE A 47 11.86 16.77 -9.76
N SER A 48 11.09 17.85 -9.79
CA SER A 48 10.17 18.21 -8.70
C SER A 48 8.72 18.46 -9.15
N SER A 49 8.45 18.54 -10.46
CA SER A 49 7.05 18.55 -10.93
C SER A 49 6.41 17.18 -10.77
N ARG A 50 5.10 17.15 -10.53
CA ARG A 50 4.33 15.92 -10.32
C ARG A 50 3.02 15.97 -11.07
N ALA A 51 2.68 14.91 -11.78
CA ALA A 51 1.41 14.80 -12.46
C ALA A 51 0.81 13.40 -12.25
N GLY A 52 -0.49 13.32 -12.01
CA GLY A 52 -1.15 12.06 -11.71
C GLY A 52 -2.67 12.18 -11.67
N VAL A 53 -3.35 11.05 -11.54
CA VAL A 53 -4.83 11.06 -11.48
C VAL A 53 -5.32 11.56 -10.13
N LEU A 54 -4.72 11.07 -9.03
CA LEU A 54 -5.07 11.40 -7.66
C LEU A 54 -3.83 11.81 -6.87
N GLU A 55 -4.05 12.41 -5.71
CA GLU A 55 -3.00 12.57 -4.72
C GLU A 55 -2.56 11.20 -4.17
N PRO A 56 -1.30 11.04 -3.75
CA PRO A 56 -0.79 9.74 -3.32
C PRO A 56 -1.50 9.15 -2.12
N GLU A 57 -1.97 9.99 -1.19
CA GLU A 57 -2.80 9.60 -0.05
C GLU A 57 -4.09 8.91 -0.53
N GLY A 58 -4.79 9.53 -1.49
CA GLY A 58 -6.00 8.95 -2.09
C GLY A 58 -5.72 7.70 -2.92
N THR A 59 -4.55 7.61 -3.53
CA THR A 59 -4.13 6.40 -4.28
C THR A 59 -3.86 5.23 -3.35
N VAL A 60 -3.15 5.46 -2.25
CA VAL A 60 -2.86 4.44 -1.22
C VAL A 60 -4.15 3.89 -0.62
N GLU A 61 -5.10 4.76 -0.25
CA GLU A 61 -6.36 4.32 0.35
C GLU A 61 -7.18 3.39 -0.57
N ILE A 62 -7.10 3.60 -1.89
CA ILE A 62 -7.83 2.79 -2.87
C ILE A 62 -7.06 1.52 -3.24
N LYS A 63 -5.77 1.65 -3.55
CA LYS A 63 -4.95 0.60 -4.17
C LYS A 63 -4.14 -0.23 -3.18
N TYR A 64 -3.82 0.31 -2.01
CA TYR A 64 -2.86 -0.29 -1.09
C TYR A 64 -3.38 -0.18 0.35
N ARG A 65 -4.45 -0.94 0.60
CA ARG A 65 -5.21 -0.89 1.85
C ARG A 65 -4.42 -1.51 3.00
N GLN A 66 -4.93 -1.36 4.21
CA GLN A 66 -4.30 -1.88 5.44
C GLN A 66 -3.88 -3.36 5.34
N LYS A 67 -4.67 -4.22 4.68
CA LYS A 67 -4.29 -5.62 4.46
C LYS A 67 -2.98 -5.76 3.67
N ASP A 68 -2.82 -4.96 2.61
CA ASP A 68 -1.66 -5.04 1.70
C ASP A 68 -0.42 -4.41 2.36
N LEU A 69 -0.63 -3.42 3.23
CA LEU A 69 0.39 -2.87 4.12
C LEU A 69 0.88 -3.92 5.11
N ILE A 70 -0.03 -4.63 5.79
CA ILE A 70 0.31 -5.70 6.72
C ILE A 70 1.07 -6.83 6.03
N ASP A 71 0.63 -7.26 4.84
CA ASP A 71 1.34 -8.27 4.04
C ASP A 71 2.78 -7.83 3.72
N THR A 72 2.98 -6.53 3.51
CA THR A 72 4.28 -5.97 3.19
C THR A 72 5.16 -5.82 4.42
N ILE A 73 4.58 -5.47 5.58
CA ILE A 73 5.26 -5.51 6.89
C ILE A 73 5.77 -6.93 7.16
N ASN A 74 4.89 -7.93 7.00
CA ASN A 74 5.23 -9.34 7.20
C ASN A 74 6.32 -9.84 6.23
N ARG A 75 6.41 -9.25 5.03
CA ARG A 75 7.43 -9.59 4.03
C ARG A 75 8.77 -8.91 4.29
N LEU A 76 8.79 -7.71 4.87
CA LEU A 76 10.01 -6.91 4.98
C LEU A 76 10.62 -6.95 6.38
N ASP A 77 9.82 -6.87 7.45
CA ASP A 77 10.28 -6.87 8.84
C ASP A 77 10.69 -8.27 9.32
N ASP A 78 11.90 -8.39 9.86
CA ASP A 78 12.46 -9.68 10.28
C ASP A 78 11.79 -10.23 11.55
N SER A 79 11.37 -9.37 12.48
CA SER A 79 10.67 -9.79 13.69
C SER A 79 9.29 -10.37 13.36
N CYS A 80 8.53 -9.72 12.47
CA CYS A 80 7.25 -10.24 11.99
C CYS A 80 7.42 -11.58 11.25
N LYS A 81 8.47 -11.75 10.44
CA LYS A 81 8.77 -13.04 9.77
C LYS A 81 9.02 -14.16 10.78
N LEU A 82 9.80 -13.90 11.83
CA LEU A 82 10.12 -14.90 12.85
C LEU A 82 8.86 -15.35 13.59
N LEU A 83 8.03 -14.39 14.03
CA LEU A 83 6.75 -14.68 14.71
C LEU A 83 5.78 -15.47 13.81
N LEU A 84 5.71 -15.14 12.53
CA LEU A 84 4.90 -15.89 11.56
C LEU A 84 5.41 -17.32 11.36
N LYS A 85 6.73 -17.51 11.29
CA LYS A 85 7.33 -18.86 11.19
C LYS A 85 6.99 -19.70 12.42
N GLU A 86 7.09 -19.13 13.61
CA GLU A 86 6.75 -19.82 14.86
C GLU A 86 5.26 -20.20 14.90
N LEU A 87 4.37 -19.29 14.53
CA LEU A 87 2.93 -19.55 14.40
C LEU A 87 2.62 -20.67 13.39
N ASN A 88 3.33 -20.71 12.26
CA ASN A 88 3.15 -21.74 11.24
C ASN A 88 3.61 -23.12 11.75
N HIS A 89 4.77 -23.19 12.40
CA HIS A 89 5.24 -24.44 13.02
C HIS A 89 4.25 -24.97 14.07
N LEU A 90 3.70 -24.11 14.92
CA LEU A 90 2.68 -24.49 15.91
C LEU A 90 1.41 -25.05 15.23
N ASN A 91 0.96 -24.43 14.14
CA ASN A 91 -0.21 -24.92 13.39
C ASN A 91 0.03 -26.31 12.76
N GLU A 92 1.21 -26.54 12.20
CA GLU A 92 1.59 -27.84 11.64
C GLU A 92 1.60 -28.93 12.71
N HIS A 93 2.15 -28.64 13.90
CA HIS A 93 2.14 -29.57 15.02
C HIS A 93 0.72 -29.91 15.47
N THR A 94 -0.17 -28.92 15.65
CA THR A 94 -1.56 -29.16 16.07
C THR A 94 -2.33 -30.04 15.07
N ASN A 95 -2.15 -29.84 13.76
CA ASN A 95 -2.80 -30.64 12.72
C ASN A 95 -2.35 -32.11 12.76
N ASN A 96 -1.08 -32.37 13.06
CA ASN A 96 -0.54 -33.72 13.16
C ASN A 96 -1.01 -34.45 14.43
N LEU A 97 -1.22 -33.73 15.55
CA LEU A 97 -1.68 -34.32 16.81
C LEU A 97 -3.16 -34.72 16.79
N SER A 98 -4.02 -34.03 16.03
CA SER A 98 -5.46 -34.35 16.00
C SER A 98 -5.81 -35.68 15.31
N MET A 99 -4.82 -36.37 14.72
CA MET A 99 -5.00 -37.64 14.00
C MET A 99 -4.79 -38.88 14.89
N ASN A 100 -4.29 -38.73 16.13
CA ASN A 100 -4.00 -39.83 17.05
C ASN A 100 -4.86 -39.71 18.33
N ASN A 101 -6.01 -40.40 18.40
CA ASN A 101 -7.10 -40.15 19.36
C ASN A 101 -7.25 -41.16 20.52
N ASP A 102 -6.16 -41.62 21.17
CA ASP A 102 -6.29 -42.66 22.22
C ASP A 102 -6.00 -42.22 23.67
N GLN A 103 -5.65 -40.95 23.97
CA GLN A 103 -5.50 -40.48 25.36
C GLN A 103 -6.04 -39.05 25.56
N GLN A 104 -7.23 -38.93 26.15
CA GLN A 104 -8.08 -37.73 26.08
C GLN A 104 -7.90 -36.69 27.22
N TYR A 105 -7.16 -36.99 28.29
CA TYR A 105 -7.06 -36.09 29.46
C TYR A 105 -5.72 -35.32 29.57
N SER A 106 -4.57 -35.96 29.30
CA SER A 106 -3.25 -35.29 29.32
C SER A 106 -3.09 -34.30 28.14
N THR A 107 -3.61 -34.68 26.98
CA THR A 107 -3.62 -33.88 25.75
C THR A 107 -4.42 -32.59 25.90
N LYS A 108 -5.48 -32.57 26.70
CA LYS A 108 -6.33 -31.38 26.88
C LYS A 108 -5.61 -30.23 27.60
N LEU A 109 -4.81 -30.54 28.62
CA LEU A 109 -4.02 -29.56 29.36
C LEU A 109 -2.86 -29.01 28.51
N LEU A 110 -2.19 -29.88 27.75
CA LEU A 110 -1.17 -29.47 26.77
C LEU A 110 -1.75 -28.57 25.68
N ASN A 111 -2.95 -28.89 25.17
CA ASN A 111 -3.62 -28.07 24.17
C ASN A 111 -3.99 -26.68 24.71
N ILE A 112 -4.39 -26.56 25.98
CA ILE A 112 -4.68 -25.26 26.61
C ILE A 112 -3.41 -24.38 26.65
N SER A 113 -2.28 -24.95 27.06
CA SER A 113 -1.00 -24.21 27.09
C SER A 113 -0.50 -23.81 25.70
N ILE A 114 -0.73 -24.66 24.69
CA ILE A 114 -0.40 -24.34 23.28
C ILE A 114 -1.29 -23.20 22.75
N GLU A 115 -2.59 -23.23 23.04
CA GLU A 115 -3.49 -22.15 22.63
C GLU A 115 -3.15 -20.82 23.31
N GLU A 116 -2.75 -20.84 24.59
CA GLU A 116 -2.24 -19.66 25.28
C GLU A 116 -0.98 -19.09 24.62
N HIS A 117 -0.01 -19.95 24.26
CA HIS A 117 1.21 -19.53 23.55
C HIS A 117 0.91 -18.96 22.16
N ARG A 118 -0.01 -19.59 21.41
CA ARG A 118 -0.47 -19.08 20.11
C ARG A 118 -1.11 -17.71 20.23
N GLN A 119 -1.91 -17.50 21.28
CA GLN A 119 -2.54 -16.20 21.53
C GLN A 119 -1.49 -15.13 21.87
N GLN A 120 -0.48 -15.47 22.68
CA GLN A 120 0.64 -14.57 23.00
C GLN A 120 1.40 -14.15 21.73
N LEU A 121 1.73 -15.11 20.85
CA LEU A 121 2.42 -14.83 19.59
C LEU A 121 1.59 -13.96 18.65
N ARG A 122 0.27 -14.19 18.56
CA ARG A 122 -0.63 -13.32 17.79
C ARG A 122 -0.65 -11.91 18.32
N THR A 123 -0.80 -11.74 19.64
CA THR A 123 -0.81 -10.42 20.27
C THR A 123 0.53 -9.70 20.07
N ALA A 124 1.66 -10.41 20.18
CA ALA A 124 2.98 -9.85 19.93
C ALA A 124 3.15 -9.39 18.46
N LEU A 125 2.67 -10.21 17.51
CA LEU A 125 2.69 -9.89 16.09
C LEU A 125 1.80 -8.69 15.75
N GLU A 126 0.59 -8.63 16.28
CA GLU A 126 -0.34 -7.51 16.09
C GLU A 126 0.22 -6.21 16.68
N SER A 127 0.81 -6.27 17.88
CA SER A 127 1.47 -5.13 18.52
C SER A 127 2.60 -4.56 17.64
N ARG A 128 3.46 -5.45 17.10
CA ARG A 128 4.55 -5.03 16.21
C ARG A 128 4.05 -4.45 14.89
N GLN A 129 3.00 -5.03 14.31
CA GLN A 129 2.38 -4.50 13.10
C GLN A 129 1.77 -3.11 13.33
N GLN A 130 1.12 -2.89 14.47
CA GLN A 130 0.55 -1.58 14.82
C GLN A 130 1.63 -0.50 14.99
N GLU A 131 2.77 -0.86 15.60
CA GLU A 131 3.93 0.03 15.72
C GLU A 131 4.48 0.46 14.35
N LEU A 132 4.56 -0.49 13.40
CA LEU A 132 5.13 -0.26 12.08
C LEU A 132 4.17 0.41 11.08
N LEU A 133 2.86 0.28 11.31
CA LEU A 133 1.83 0.73 10.38
C LEU A 133 1.99 2.20 9.92
N PRO A 134 2.21 3.21 10.79
CA PRO A 134 2.34 4.60 10.35
C PRO A 134 3.56 4.81 9.43
N PHE A 135 4.67 4.12 9.69
CA PHE A 135 5.87 4.21 8.85
C PHE A 135 5.64 3.60 7.48
N TYR A 136 4.98 2.44 7.42
CA TYR A 136 4.65 1.79 6.16
C TYR A 136 3.60 2.56 5.36
N GLN A 137 2.68 3.27 6.02
CA GLN A 137 1.77 4.20 5.36
C GLN A 137 2.51 5.39 4.74
N GLN A 138 3.53 5.94 5.42
CA GLN A 138 4.35 6.99 4.83
C GLN A 138 5.17 6.48 3.65
N VAL A 139 5.76 5.29 3.78
CA VAL A 139 6.51 4.64 2.68
C VAL A 139 5.60 4.36 1.49
N SER A 140 4.36 3.92 1.71
CA SER A 140 3.42 3.71 0.62
C SER A 140 3.03 5.02 -0.06
N CYS A 141 2.79 6.10 0.70
CA CYS A 141 2.57 7.42 0.11
C CYS A 141 3.77 7.83 -0.76
N CYS A 142 5.00 7.73 -0.25
CA CYS A 142 6.21 8.04 -1.03
C CYS A 142 6.41 7.14 -2.26
N PHE A 143 5.97 5.88 -2.21
CA PHE A 143 6.08 4.97 -3.35
C PHE A 143 5.12 5.35 -4.49
N PHE A 144 3.93 5.86 -4.14
CA PHE A 144 2.94 6.33 -5.10
C PHE A 144 3.07 7.83 -5.45
N PHE A 145 4.02 8.54 -4.83
CA PHE A 145 4.33 9.97 -5.02
C PHE A 145 5.50 10.18 -5.98
#